data_AF-A0A2E1FIC4-F1
#
_entry.id   AF-A0A2E1FIC4-F1
#
_cell.length_a   1.000
_cell.length_b   1.000
_cell.length_c   1.000
_cell.angle_alpha   90.00
_cell.angle_beta   90.00
_cell.angle_gamma   90.00
#
_symmetry.space_group_name_H-M   'P 1'
#
loop_
_entity.id
_entity.type
_entity.pdbx_description
1 polymer ?
#
loop_
_entity_poly.entity_id
_entity_poly.type
_entity_poly.pdbx_seq_one_letter_code
_entity_poly.pdbx_strand_id
1 'polypeptide(L)' 'MAKPMDYASAGVDIDLEGSAVASLIASLGRSVRPAGTPGAPVDLPGGFGGLIEFGDNLLALATDGVGSKLQIASLLNQW' A
#
# COMPACT_ATOMS: atom_id res chain seq x y z
N MET A 1 -17.81 5.18 -32.11
CA MET A 1 -16.57 5.75 -31.55
C MET A 1 -16.06 4.77 -30.50
N ALA A 2 -14.78 4.41 -30.53
CA ALA A 2 -14.21 3.53 -29.51
C ALA A 2 -14.29 4.22 -28.14
N LYS A 3 -14.67 3.47 -27.10
CA LYS A 3 -14.72 3.97 -25.72
C LYS A 3 -13.31 4.48 -25.34
N PRO A 4 -13.17 5.66 -24.72
CA PRO A 4 -11.87 6.13 -24.24
C PRO A 4 -11.26 5.07 -23.32
N MET A 5 -10.01 4.68 -23.58
CA MET A 5 -9.26 3.81 -22.66
C MET A 5 -8.58 4.71 -21.63
N ASP A 6 -9.10 4.70 -20.41
CA ASP A 6 -8.43 5.26 -19.25
C ASP A 6 -7.88 4.13 -18.35
N TYR A 7 -6.87 4.44 -17.55
CA TYR A 7 -6.17 3.46 -16.71
C TYR A 7 -7.11 2.83 -15.66
N ALA A 8 -8.08 3.61 -15.17
CA ALA A 8 -9.13 3.17 -14.26
C ALA A 8 -10.04 2.10 -14.89
N SER A 9 -10.44 2.27 -16.15
CA SER A 9 -11.27 1.32 -16.90
C SER A 9 -10.56 0.00 -17.20
N ALA A 10 -9.22 -0.01 -17.14
CA ALA A 10 -8.40 -1.23 -17.18
C ALA A 10 -8.30 -1.93 -15.81
N GLY A 11 -8.99 -1.42 -14.79
CA GLY A 11 -9.04 -1.97 -13.44
C GLY A 11 -7.99 -1.40 -12.49
N VAL A 12 -7.33 -0.29 -12.85
CA VAL A 12 -6.33 0.38 -12.00
C VAL A 12 -6.78 1.82 -11.72
N ASP A 13 -7.64 1.96 -10.71
CA ASP A 13 -8.15 3.25 -10.23
C ASP A 13 -7.39 3.67 -8.97
N ILE A 14 -6.45 4.61 -9.15
CA ILE A 14 -5.54 5.09 -8.10
C ILE A 14 -6.30 5.87 -7.02
N ASP A 15 -7.35 6.62 -7.40
CA ASP A 15 -8.14 7.40 -6.44
C ASP A 15 -8.97 6.47 -5.56
N LEU A 16 -9.58 5.44 -6.18
CA LEU A 16 -10.29 4.40 -5.45
C LEU A 16 -9.34 3.63 -4.52
N GLU A 17 -8.16 3.24 -5.00
CA GLU A 17 -7.11 2.59 -4.19
C GLU A 17 -6.73 3.45 -2.98
N GLY A 18 -6.44 4.73 -3.21
CA GLY A 18 -6.11 5.68 -2.14
C GLY A 18 -7.21 5.79 -1.08
N SER A 19 -8.48 5.83 -1.51
CA SER A 19 -9.63 5.88 -0.59
C SER A 19 -9.80 4.61 0.24
N ALA A 20 -9.54 3.44 -0.35
CA ALA A 20 -9.62 2.15 0.32
C ALA A 20 -8.48 1.99 1.33
N VAL A 21 -7.26 2.35 0.95
CA VAL A 21 -6.08 2.36 1.83
C VAL A 21 -6.28 3.32 2.99
N ALA A 22 -6.75 4.55 2.73
CA ALA A 22 -7.04 5.53 3.78
C ALA A 22 -8.09 5.02 4.79
N SER A 23 -9.14 4.36 4.29
CA SER A 23 -10.18 3.77 5.14
C SER A 23 -9.64 2.62 6.00
N LEU A 24 -8.77 1.77 5.43
CA LEU A 24 -8.08 0.71 6.18
C LEU A 24 -7.20 1.32 7.28
N ILE A 25 -6.37 2.31 6.95
CA ILE A 25 -5.49 3.00 7.91
C ILE A 25 -6.32 3.63 9.04
N ALA A 26 -7.44 4.28 8.71
CA ALA A 26 -8.34 4.87 9.71
C ALA A 26 -8.99 3.83 10.64
N SER A 27 -9.16 2.59 10.17
CA SER A 27 -9.68 1.49 10.98
C SER A 27 -8.63 0.86 11.91
N LEU A 28 -7.34 1.04 11.62
CA LEU A 28 -6.26 0.54 12.46
C LEU A 28 -6.13 1.38 13.73
N GLY A 29 -5.96 0.71 14.86
CA GLY A 29 -5.65 1.36 16.12
C GLY A 29 -4.27 2.03 16.10
N ARG A 30 -4.09 3.09 16.89
CA ARG A 30 -2.77 3.69 17.09
C ARG A 30 -1.81 2.65 17.66
N SER A 31 -0.54 2.74 17.28
CA SER A 31 0.50 1.90 17.88
C SER A 31 0.54 2.07 19.40
N VAL A 32 0.65 0.95 20.10
CA VAL A 32 0.84 0.90 21.56
C VAL A 32 2.30 1.14 21.97
N ARG A 33 3.22 1.20 21.00
CA ARG A 33 4.65 1.43 21.25
C ARG A 33 4.92 2.92 21.44
N PRO A 34 5.62 3.34 22.51
CA PRO A 34 6.04 4.73 22.68
C PRO A 34 6.95 5.18 21.53
N ALA A 35 6.83 6.43 21.09
CA ALA A 35 7.71 7.01 20.09
C ALA A 35 9.19 6.91 20.51
N GLY A 36 10.09 6.65 19.56
CA GLY A 36 11.52 6.48 19.82
C GLY A 36 11.91 5.12 20.42
N THR A 37 10.98 4.17 20.57
CA THR A 37 11.29 2.82 21.05
C THR A 37 11.37 1.82 19.90
N PRO A 38 12.17 0.73 20.00
CA PRO A 38 12.30 -0.25 18.92
C PRO A 38 10.96 -0.76 18.39
N GLY A 39 10.79 -0.63 17.07
CA GLY A 39 9.57 -1.00 16.35
C GLY A 39 8.41 -0.01 16.47
N ALA A 40 8.60 1.15 17.11
CA ALA A 40 7.61 2.21 17.08
C ALA A 40 7.51 2.80 15.66
N PRO A 41 6.31 3.15 15.18
CA PRO A 41 6.16 3.83 13.90
C PRO A 41 6.84 5.20 13.92
N VAL A 42 7.48 5.55 12.82
CA VAL A 42 8.03 6.89 12.60
C VAL A 42 7.09 7.64 11.67
N ASP A 43 6.62 8.81 12.11
CA ASP A 43 5.76 9.68 11.29
C ASP A 43 6.61 10.35 10.20
N LEU A 44 6.36 9.96 8.95
CA LEU A 44 6.97 10.56 7.77
C LEU A 44 5.87 10.91 6.76
N PRO A 45 5.23 12.07 6.89
CA PRO A 45 4.17 12.50 5.98
C PRO A 45 4.67 12.52 4.52
N GLY A 46 3.92 11.88 3.62
CA GLY A 46 4.28 11.79 2.20
C GLY A 46 5.33 10.72 1.85
N GLY A 47 5.77 9.91 2.82
CA GLY A 47 6.60 8.74 2.56
C GLY A 47 5.84 7.62 1.83
N PHE A 48 6.53 6.91 0.93
CA PHE A 48 5.94 5.81 0.15
C PHE A 48 5.77 4.50 0.95
N GLY A 49 6.56 4.30 2.00
CA GLY A 49 6.53 3.09 2.83
C GLY A 49 6.42 3.44 4.32
N GLY A 50 5.97 2.46 5.11
CA GLY A 50 5.92 2.59 6.57
C GLY A 50 7.32 2.49 7.16
N LEU A 51 7.67 3.38 8.09
CA LEU A 51 8.96 3.37 8.78
C LEU A 51 8.78 2.96 10.24
N ILE A 52 9.72 2.17 10.76
CA ILE A 52 9.79 1.85 12.18
C ILE A 52 11.21 2.08 12.73
N GLU A 53 11.27 2.43 14.02
CA GLU A 53 12.52 2.59 14.78
C GLU A 53 13.34 1.29 14.79
N PHE A 54 14.62 1.37 14.40
CA PHE A 54 15.54 0.22 14.32
C PHE A 54 16.96 0.58 14.81
N GLY A 55 17.06 1.00 16.07
CA GLY A 55 18.34 1.40 16.67
C GLY A 55 18.88 2.67 16.02
N ASP A 56 20.10 2.62 15.50
CA ASP A 56 20.72 3.76 14.81
C ASP A 56 20.19 3.96 13.36
N ASN A 57 19.28 3.09 12.91
CA ASN A 57 18.70 3.10 11.57
C ASN A 57 17.17 3.07 11.63
N LEU A 58 16.54 3.24 10.47
CA LEU A 58 15.11 3.03 10.26
C LEU A 58 14.89 1.82 9.36
N LEU A 59 13.88 1.00 9.69
CA LEU A 59 13.44 -0.08 8.83
C LEU A 59 12.23 0.38 8.01
N ALA A 60 12.37 0.34 6.68
CA ALA A 60 11.29 0.62 5.75
C ALA A 60 10.54 -0.66 5.38
N LEU A 61 9.22 -0.61 5.52
CA LEU A 61 8.29 -1.68 5.19
C LEU A 61 7.39 -1.19 4.05
N ALA A 62 7.38 -1.96 2.96
CA ALA A 62 6.47 -1.77 1.85
C ALA A 62 5.85 -3.13 1.49
N THR A 63 4.55 -3.14 1.23
CA THR A 63 3.84 -4.30 0.69
C THR A 63 3.38 -3.94 -0.70
N ASP A 64 3.69 -4.78 -1.68
CA ASP A 64 3.30 -4.55 -3.08
C ASP A 64 2.26 -5.58 -3.52
N GLY A 65 1.34 -5.14 -4.39
CA GLY A 65 0.27 -5.94 -4.95
C GLY A 65 0.53 -6.27 -6.42
N VAL A 66 0.35 -7.52 -6.80
CA VAL A 66 0.48 -7.97 -8.20
C VAL A 66 -0.67 -7.50 -9.11
N GLY A 67 -1.82 -7.15 -8.53
CA GLY A 67 -2.97 -6.60 -9.24
C GLY A 67 -3.64 -7.56 -10.24
N SER A 68 -4.29 -6.99 -11.27
CA SER A 68 -5.04 -7.73 -12.30
C SER A 68 -4.18 -8.66 -13.15
N LYS A 69 -2.85 -8.58 -13.06
CA LYS A 69 -1.92 -9.56 -13.66
C LYS A 69 -2.21 -10.98 -13.19
N LEU A 70 -2.70 -11.15 -11.96
CA LEU A 70 -3.13 -12.45 -11.44
C LEU A 70 -4.30 -13.05 -12.24
N GLN A 71 -5.18 -12.24 -12.83
CA GLN A 71 -6.28 -12.75 -13.66
C GLN A 71 -5.76 -13.41 -14.95
N ILE A 72 -4.75 -12.81 -15.58
CA ILE A 72 -4.11 -13.38 -16.77
C ILE A 72 -3.30 -14.64 -16.40
N ALA A 73 -2.52 -14.58 -15.31
CA ALA A 73 -1.81 -15.74 -14.76
C ALA A 73 -2.77 -16.92 -14.50
N SER A 74 -3.97 -16.62 -13.97
CA SER A 74 -5.02 -17.61 -13.72
C SER A 74 -5.56 -18.23 -15.01
N LEU A 75 -5.87 -17.40 -16.02
CA LEU A 75 -6.37 -17.87 -17.32
C LEU A 75 -5.35 -18.75 -18.05
N LEU A 76 -4.06 -18.47 -17.85
CA LEU A 76 -2.96 -19.21 -18.47
C LEU A 76 -2.46 -20.39 -17.62
N ASN A 77 -2.98 -20.59 -16.41
CA ASN A 77 -2.47 -21.54 -15.41
C ASN A 77 -0.95 -21.39 -15.16
N GLN A 78 -0.46 -20.16 -15.09
CA GLN A 78 0.95 -19.81 -14.88
C GLN A 78 1.06 -18.77 -13.76
N TRP A 79 1.18 -19.24 -12.52
CA TRP A 79 1.27 -18.44 -11.29
C TRP A 79 2.73 -18.17 -10.90
#